data_AF-A0A087UBW9-F1
#
_entry.id   AF-A0A087UBW9-F1
#
_cell.length_a   1.000
_cell.length_b   1.000
_cell.length_c   1.000
_cell.angle_alpha   90.00
_cell.angle_beta   90.00
_cell.angle_gamma   90.00
#
_symmetry.space_group_name_H-M   'P 1'
#
loop_
_entity.id
_entity.type
_entity.pdbx_description
1 polymer ?
#
loop_
_entity_poly.entity_id
_entity_poly.type
_entity_poly.pdbx_seq_one_letter_code
_entity_poly.pdbx_strand_id
1 'polypeptide(L)' 'TGNTIGYALYNLTKKPEVQEKLYEEIRRHAKEGQPLTYKDLEKMTYLKTCIKETYRLTPTSGGTGRILTSPAV' A
#
# COMPACT_ATOMS: atom_id res chain seq x y z
N THR A 1 8.53 2.22 0.16
CA THR A 1 9.47 3.36 0.06
C THR A 1 8.83 4.60 0.66
N GLY A 2 9.62 5.62 1.04
CA GLY A 2 9.12 6.79 1.80
C GLY A 2 7.96 7.53 1.15
N ASN A 3 8.04 7.81 -0.16
CA ASN A 3 7.00 8.55 -0.89
C ASN A 3 5.64 7.84 -0.84
N THR A 4 5.61 6.52 -1.05
CA THR A 4 4.38 5.73 -1.01
C THR A 4 3.72 5.79 0.37
N ILE A 5 4.51 5.76 1.45
CA ILE A 5 3.99 5.88 2.82
C ILE A 5 3.40 7.27 3.04
N GLY A 6 4.10 8.33 2.60
CA GLY A 6 3.60 9.70 2.69
C GLY A 6 2.24 9.88 2.00
N TYR A 7 2.11 9.40 0.76
CA TYR A 7 0.84 9.45 0.04
C TYR A 7 -0.23 8.55 0.64
N ALA A 8 0.12 7.36 1.13
CA ALA A 8 -0.84 6.48 1.80
C ALA A 8 -1.42 7.15 3.04
N LEU A 9 -0.59 7.72 3.90
CA LEU A 9 -1.03 8.45 5.09
C LEU A 9 -1.90 9.66 4.71
N TYR A 10 -1.49 10.45 3.72
CA TYR A 10 -2.29 11.57 3.22
C TYR A 10 -3.67 11.14 2.67
N ASN A 11 -3.74 10.00 1.98
CA ASN A 11 -5.01 9.47 1.48
C ASN A 11 -5.91 8.97 2.62
N LEU A 12 -5.31 8.39 3.67
CA LEU A 12 -6.03 7.90 4.86
C LEU A 12 -6.59 9.04 5.71
N THR A 13 -5.82 10.13 5.93
CA THR A 13 -6.30 11.28 6.72
C THR A 13 -7.53 11.95 6.11
N LYS A 14 -7.74 11.81 4.80
CA LYS A 14 -8.91 12.30 4.08
C LYS A 14 -10.13 11.37 4.11
N LYS A 15 -9.96 10.13 4.58
CA LYS A 15 -10.99 9.08 4.59
C LYS A 15 -11.01 8.40 5.96
N PRO A 16 -11.56 9.05 7.00
CA PRO A 16 -11.56 8.53 8.36
C PRO A 16 -12.15 7.12 8.48
N GLU A 17 -13.19 6.81 7.70
CA GLU A 17 -13.83 5.49 7.64
C GLU A 17 -12.91 4.38 7.11
N VAL A 18 -12.06 4.72 6.13
CA VAL A 18 -11.03 3.81 5.59
C VAL A 18 -9.91 3.63 6.59
N GLN A 19 -9.49 4.73 7.24
CA GLN A 19 -8.46 4.70 8.27
C GLN A 19 -8.88 3.83 9.46
N GLU A 20 -10.11 3.97 9.94
CA GLU A 20 -10.65 3.17 11.04
C GLU A 20 -10.71 1.68 10.67
N LYS A 21 -11.22 1.37 9.49
CA LYS A 21 -11.28 -0.02 9.00
C LYS A 21 -9.89 -0.65 8.88
N LEU A 22 -8.89 0.11 8.43
CA LEU A 22 -7.50 -0.34 8.36
C LEU A 22 -6.90 -0.54 9.75
N TYR A 23 -7.16 0.38 10.68
CA TYR A 23 -6.73 0.29 12.07
C TYR A 23 -7.26 -1.00 12.73
N GLU A 24 -8.54 -1.30 12.56
CA GLU A 24 -9.16 -2.51 13.08
C GLU A 24 -8.57 -3.80 12.49
N GLU A 25 -8.27 -3.84 11.19
CA GLU A 25 -7.56 -4.98 10.58
C GLU A 25 -6.16 -5.14 11.18
N ILE A 26 -5.40 -4.05 11.32
CA ILE A 26 -4.06 -4.09 11.88
C ILE A 26 -4.11 -4.57 13.32
N ARG A 27 -5.00 -4.02 14.15
CA ARG A 27 -5.12 -4.38 15.57
C ARG A 27 -5.51 -5.84 15.76
N ARG A 28 -6.31 -6.41 14.86
CA ARG A 28 -6.68 -7.84 14.88
C ARG A 28 -5.50 -8.77 14.66
N HIS A 29 -4.51 -8.35 13.88
CA HIS A 29 -3.39 -9.20 13.45
C HIS A 29 -2.06 -8.86 14.15
N ALA A 30 -1.85 -7.60 14.55
CA ALA A 30 -0.70 -7.14 15.30
C ALA A 30 -0.98 -7.21 16.81
N LYS A 31 -0.59 -8.32 17.43
CA LYS A 31 -0.73 -8.51 18.88
C LYS A 31 0.23 -7.60 19.64
N GLU A 32 -0.28 -6.94 20.66
CA GLU A 32 0.51 -6.06 21.51
C GLU A 32 1.65 -6.83 22.20
N GLY A 33 2.84 -6.23 22.25
CA GLY A 33 4.04 -6.83 22.86
C GLY A 33 4.63 -8.01 22.09
N GLN A 34 4.13 -8.34 20.89
CA GLN A 34 4.69 -9.39 20.04
C GLN A 34 5.27 -8.80 18.75
N PRO A 35 6.45 -9.27 18.29
CA PRO A 35 6.96 -8.90 16.99
C PRO A 35 5.99 -9.30 15.88
N LEU A 36 5.82 -8.42 14.90
CA LEU A 36 5.01 -8.72 13.72
C LEU A 36 5.73 -9.75 12.84
N THR A 37 5.06 -10.84 12.48
CA THR A 37 5.62 -11.85 11.58
C THR A 37 5.15 -11.64 10.14
N TYR A 38 5.85 -12.23 9.18
CA TYR A 38 5.41 -12.24 7.78
C TYR A 38 4.01 -12.86 7.61
N LYS A 39 3.71 -13.92 8.38
CA LYS A 39 2.40 -14.58 8.36
C LYS A 39 1.27 -13.68 8.85
N ASP A 40 1.56 -12.69 9.69
CA ASP A 40 0.57 -11.70 10.15
C ASP A 40 0.31 -10.67 9.05
N LEU A 41 1.37 -10.20 8.38
CA LEU A 41 1.25 -9.33 7.20
C LEU A 41 0.49 -9.97 6.04
N GLU A 42 0.61 -11.29 5.88
CA GLU A 42 -0.13 -12.01 4.84
C GLU A 42 -1.65 -11.88 5.01
N LYS A 43 -2.13 -11.84 6.26
CA LYS A 43 -3.56 -11.76 6.61
C LYS A 43 -4.14 -10.36 6.44
N MET A 44 -3.31 -9.32 6.45
CA MET A 44 -3.73 -7.91 6.30
C MET A 44 -4.07 -7.57 4.85
N THR A 45 -5.23 -8.05 4.39
CA THR A 45 -5.67 -7.92 2.99
C THR A 45 -6.11 -6.50 2.67
N TYR A 46 -6.74 -5.81 3.62
CA TYR A 46 -7.17 -4.44 3.47
C TYR A 46 -5.98 -3.48 3.42
N LEU A 47 -4.95 -3.70 4.25
CA LEU A 47 -3.67 -2.97 4.16
C LEU A 47 -3.07 -3.05 2.75
N LYS A 48 -2.97 -4.26 2.18
CA LYS A 48 -2.49 -4.45 0.80
C LYS A 48 -3.34 -3.70 -0.22
N THR A 49 -4.66 -3.65 0.01
CA THR A 49 -5.60 -2.91 -0.84
C THR A 49 -5.38 -1.40 -0.76
N CYS A 50 -5.20 -0.85 0.44
CA CYS A 50 -4.89 0.57 0.64
C CYS A 50 -3.57 0.99 -0.04
N ILE A 51 -2.55 0.12 0.02
CA ILE A 51 -1.28 0.36 -0.68
C ILE A 51 -1.48 0.35 -2.20
N LYS A 52 -2.20 -0.65 -2.74
CA LYS A 52 -2.53 -0.70 -4.18
C LYS A 52 -3.31 0.52 -4.65
N GLU A 53 -4.28 0.97 -3.87
CA GLU A 53 -5.06 2.17 -4.19
C GLU A 53 -4.22 3.44 -4.14
N THR A 54 -3.28 3.52 -3.19
CA THR A 54 -2.29 4.61 -3.15
C THR A 54 -1.44 4.61 -4.42
N TYR A 55 -1.01 3.46 -4.93
CA TYR A 55 -0.28 3.39 -6.20
C TYR A 55 -1.15 3.77 -7.41
N ARG A 56 -2.44 3.43 -7.41
CA ARG A 56 -3.38 3.81 -8.48
C ARG A 56 -3.55 5.33 -8.56
N LEU A 57 -3.62 6.00 -7.41
CA LEU A 57 -3.81 7.45 -7.32
C LEU A 57 -2.50 8.24 -7.51
N THR A 58 -1.42 7.73 -6.92
CA THR A 58 -0.12 8.40 -6.81
C THR A 58 0.99 7.40 -7.14
N PRO A 59 1.18 7.08 -8.43
CA PRO A 59 2.21 6.12 -8.83
C PRO A 59 3.60 6.71 -8.54
N THR A 60 4.48 5.90 -7.95
CA THR A 60 5.85 6.34 -7.63
C THR A 60 6.73 6.48 -8.88
N SER A 61 6.38 5.78 -9.96
CA SER A 61 6.98 5.95 -11.29
C SER A 61 5.89 6.26 -12.30
N GLY A 62 6.10 7.28 -13.14
CA GLY A 62 5.15 7.67 -14.19
C GLY A 62 5.05 6.65 -15.34
N GLY A 63 5.97 5.69 -15.42
CA GLY A 63 5.97 4.66 -16.46
C GLY A 63 7.30 3.95 -16.55
N THR A 64 7.38 2.96 -17.43
CA THR A 64 8.66 2.32 -17.77
C THR A 64 8.91 2.44 -19.26
N GLY A 65 9.98 3.13 -19.63
CA GLY A 65 10.39 3.28 -21.03
C GLY A 65 11.05 2.03 -21.59
N ARG A 66 10.93 1.83 -22.90
CA ARG A 66 11.66 0.81 -23.68
C ARG A 66 12.16 1.47 -24.96
N ILE A 67 13.37 1.10 -25.39
CA ILE A 67 13.92 1.46 -26.71
C ILE A 67 13.92 0.19 -27.54
N LEU A 68 13.27 0.21 -28.70
CA LEU A 68 13.23 -0.94 -29.60
C LEU A 68 14.60 -1.11 -30.27
N THR A 69 15.11 -2.35 -30.28
CA THR A 69 16.38 -2.69 -30.98
C THR A 69 16.17 -3.09 -32.43
N SER A 70 14.92 -3.33 -32.82
CA SER A 70 14.48 -3.60 -34.19
C SER A 70 13.08 -3.00 -34.40
N PRO A 71 12.62 -2.80 -35.64
CA PRO A 71 11.28 -2.29 -35.90
C PRO A 71 10.20 -3.09 -35.16
N ALA A 72 9.27 -2.39 -34.52
CA ALA A 72 7.98 -3.00 -34.19
C ALA A 72 7.30 -3.29 -35.54
N VAL A 73 6.96 -4.57 -35.75
CA VAL A 73 6.48 -5.15 -37.02
C VAL A 73 5.62 -4.21 -37.84
#